data_AF-A0A9X3Q1I0-F1
#
_entry.id   AF-A0A9X3Q1I0-F1
#
_cell.length_a   1.000
_cell.length_b   1.000
_cell.length_c   1.000
_cell.angle_alpha   90.00
_cell.angle_beta   90.00
_cell.angle_gamma   90.00
#
_symmetry.space_group_name_H-M   'P 1'
#
loop_
_entity.id
_entity.type
_entity.pdbx_description
1 polymer ?
#
loop_
_entity_poly.entity_id
_entity_poly.type
_entity_poly.pdbx_seq_one_letter_code
_entity_poly.pdbx_strand_id
1 'polypeptide(L)'
;MKIVSQFTLVMVIALVTVACATPHRMRAHHADDMRFSAEKRVKQVMEVVEQAIQDPEKVKRIKARLLDIAEEVRHSYKTTRAYHRGLYELNTNYEATPEDFTRILDELNANRMRTGARILRMRFDIKEMLTAQEWAVLNEGFKALRSRYQHRGRGADGKADGY
;
A
#
# COMPACT_ATOMS: atom_id res chain seq x y z
N MET A 1 -24.64 28.34 -1.37
CA MET A 1 -23.38 27.91 -2.04
C MET A 1 -22.74 26.82 -1.21
N LYS A 2 -22.43 25.67 -1.83
CA LYS A 2 -21.96 24.45 -1.17
C LYS A 2 -20.48 24.57 -0.79
N ILE A 3 -20.14 24.49 0.49
CA ILE A 3 -18.77 24.28 0.97
C ILE A 3 -18.55 22.77 0.99
N VAL A 4 -17.88 22.26 -0.04
CA VAL A 4 -17.59 20.84 -0.23
C VAL A 4 -16.15 20.57 0.17
N SER A 5 -15.99 19.59 1.05
CA SER A 5 -14.85 18.65 1.13
C SER A 5 -13.52 19.17 1.70
N GLN A 6 -13.47 19.28 3.03
CA GLN A 6 -12.22 19.16 3.81
C GLN A 6 -11.86 17.69 4.14
N PHE A 7 -12.59 16.69 3.64
CA PHE A 7 -12.44 15.29 4.09
C PHE A 7 -11.48 14.41 3.27
N THR A 8 -10.84 14.92 2.22
CA THR A 8 -9.96 14.09 1.36
C THR A 8 -8.49 14.09 1.79
N LEU A 9 -8.07 15.01 2.69
CA LEU A 9 -6.66 15.20 3.04
C LEU A 9 -6.17 14.34 4.23
N VAL A 10 -7.08 13.78 5.03
CA VAL A 10 -6.72 13.09 6.29
C VAL A 10 -6.12 11.69 6.07
N MET A 11 -6.20 11.15 4.84
CA MET A 11 -5.80 9.76 4.56
C MET A 11 -4.29 9.56 4.32
N VAL A 12 -3.53 10.65 4.10
CA VAL A 12 -2.08 10.61 3.85
C VAL A 12 -1.29 10.39 5.15
N ILE A 13 -1.86 10.74 6.31
CA ILE A 13 -1.15 10.71 7.60
C ILE A 13 -1.16 9.32 8.26
N ALA A 14 -2.18 8.50 7.99
CA ALA A 14 -2.33 7.19 8.67
C ALA A 14 -1.32 6.11 8.24
N LEU A 15 -0.49 6.37 7.21
CA LEU A 15 0.58 5.44 6.78
C LEU A 15 1.95 5.77 7.37
N VAL A 16 2.08 6.88 8.12
CA VAL A 16 3.37 7.33 8.68
C VAL A 16 3.48 6.99 10.18
N THR A 17 2.37 6.77 10.89
CA THR A 17 2.37 6.67 12.36
C THR A 17 2.36 5.25 12.94
N VAL A 18 2.30 4.18 12.13
CA VAL A 18 2.28 2.79 12.65
C VAL A 18 3.67 2.12 12.61
N ALA A 19 4.71 2.83 12.16
CA ALA A 19 6.07 2.30 12.12
C ALA A 19 6.89 2.53 13.41
N CYS A 20 6.30 3.15 14.43
CA CYS A 20 6.96 3.41 15.70
C CYS A 20 6.04 2.95 16.84
N ALA A 21 6.45 1.89 17.54
CA ALA A 21 5.80 1.31 18.72
C ALA A 21 4.60 0.35 18.49
N THR A 22 4.88 -0.80 17.88
CA THR A 22 4.17 -2.06 18.21
C THR A 22 5.22 -3.14 18.49
N PRO A 23 5.15 -3.90 19.59
CA PRO A 23 6.15 -4.92 19.89
C PRO A 23 6.07 -6.07 18.87
N HIS A 24 7.02 -6.13 17.95
CA HIS A 24 7.17 -7.24 17.02
C HIS A 24 7.55 -8.52 17.77
N ARG A 25 6.58 -9.38 18.11
CA ARG A 25 6.89 -10.79 18.39
C ARG A 25 7.32 -11.45 17.08
N MET A 26 8.62 -11.69 16.97
CA MET A 26 9.24 -12.58 15.98
C MET A 26 8.53 -13.93 15.99
N ARG A 27 7.63 -14.17 15.02
CA ARG A 27 7.25 -15.51 14.63
C ARG A 27 7.59 -15.66 13.15
N ALA A 28 8.68 -16.39 12.89
CA ALA A 28 9.21 -16.70 11.58
C ALA A 28 8.33 -17.72 10.83
N HIS A 29 7.03 -17.44 10.73
CA HIS A 29 6.11 -18.21 9.93
C HIS A 29 5.36 -17.26 8.99
N HIS A 30 5.42 -17.62 7.71
CA HIS A 30 4.55 -17.17 6.62
C HIS A 30 4.97 -15.97 5.76
N ALA A 31 6.14 -16.06 5.12
CA ALA A 31 6.32 -15.40 3.83
C ALA A 31 5.25 -15.85 2.80
N ASP A 32 4.86 -17.14 2.84
CA ASP A 32 3.88 -17.73 1.94
C ASP A 32 2.44 -17.25 2.19
N ASP A 33 2.00 -17.10 3.44
CA ASP A 33 0.66 -16.56 3.75
C ASP A 33 0.57 -15.08 3.37
N MET A 34 1.64 -14.31 3.57
CA MET A 34 1.68 -12.91 3.13
C MET A 34 1.62 -12.79 1.60
N ARG A 35 2.30 -13.69 0.87
CA ARG A 35 2.25 -13.75 -0.60
C ARG A 35 0.87 -14.20 -1.10
N PHE A 36 0.31 -15.26 -0.55
CA PHE A 36 -1.04 -15.75 -0.85
C PHE A 36 -2.10 -14.67 -0.59
N SER A 37 -1.97 -13.95 0.52
CA SER A 37 -2.80 -12.81 0.89
C SER A 37 -2.66 -11.64 -0.09
N ALA A 38 -1.45 -11.40 -0.63
CA ALA A 38 -1.20 -10.35 -1.63
C ALA A 38 -1.78 -10.70 -3.01
N GLU A 39 -1.60 -11.94 -3.49
CA GLU A 39 -2.17 -12.41 -4.76
C GLU A 39 -3.71 -12.39 -4.70
N LYS A 40 -4.29 -12.83 -3.58
CA LYS A 40 -5.73 -12.72 -3.34
C LYS A 40 -6.23 -11.28 -3.40
N ARG A 41 -5.52 -10.34 -2.77
CA ARG A 41 -5.86 -8.91 -2.82
C ARG A 41 -5.83 -8.36 -4.24
N VAL A 42 -4.79 -8.69 -5.01
CA VAL A 42 -4.69 -8.27 -6.42
C VAL A 42 -5.86 -8.81 -7.22
N LYS A 43 -6.20 -10.10 -7.07
CA LYS A 43 -7.36 -10.70 -7.75
C LYS A 43 -8.66 -9.95 -7.44
N GLN A 44 -8.93 -9.66 -6.17
CA GLN A 44 -10.14 -8.93 -5.76
C GLN A 44 -10.18 -7.50 -6.29
N VAL A 45 -9.02 -6.83 -6.42
CA VAL A 45 -8.95 -5.53 -7.08
C VAL A 45 -9.32 -5.65 -8.56
N MET A 46 -8.87 -6.71 -9.24
CA MET A 46 -9.22 -6.94 -10.65
C MET A 46 -10.71 -7.24 -10.85
N GLU A 47 -11.33 -8.00 -9.94
CA GLU A 47 -12.78 -8.28 -9.95
C GLU A 47 -13.60 -6.99 -9.79
N VAL A 48 -13.17 -6.06 -8.93
CA VAL A 48 -13.82 -4.75 -8.77
C VAL A 48 -13.78 -3.94 -10.07
N VAL A 49 -12.69 -4.03 -10.84
CA VAL A 49 -12.58 -3.34 -12.14
C VAL A 49 -13.54 -3.91 -13.17
N GLU A 50 -13.65 -5.25 -13.25
CA GLU A 50 -14.59 -5.93 -14.15
C GLU A 50 -16.05 -5.56 -13.84
N GLN A 51 -16.37 -5.36 -12.57
CA GLN A 51 -17.72 -4.96 -12.14
C GLN A 51 -18.02 -3.49 -12.42
N ALA A 52 -17.01 -2.62 -12.37
CA ALA A 52 -17.19 -1.18 -12.47
C ALA A 52 -17.24 -0.67 -13.92
N ILE A 53 -16.76 -1.46 -14.89
CA ILE A 53 -16.48 -0.99 -16.25
C ILE A 53 -17.00 -2.00 -17.27
N GLN A 54 -17.83 -1.54 -18.20
CA GLN A 54 -18.44 -2.39 -19.23
C GLN A 54 -17.53 -2.60 -20.45
N ASP A 55 -16.69 -1.62 -20.78
CA ASP A 55 -15.79 -1.68 -21.94
C ASP A 55 -14.64 -2.67 -21.67
N PRO A 56 -14.58 -3.81 -22.38
CA PRO A 56 -13.58 -4.86 -22.14
C PRO A 56 -12.15 -4.42 -22.46
N GLU A 57 -11.96 -3.55 -23.47
CA GLU A 57 -10.63 -3.03 -23.80
C GLU A 57 -10.16 -2.03 -22.75
N LYS A 58 -11.06 -1.22 -22.21
CA LYS A 58 -10.75 -0.33 -21.08
C LYS A 58 -10.40 -1.13 -19.82
N VAL A 59 -11.16 -2.19 -19.50
CA VAL A 59 -10.85 -3.11 -18.39
C VAL A 59 -9.44 -3.69 -18.54
N LYS A 60 -9.08 -4.18 -19.73
CA LYS A 60 -7.76 -4.74 -20.01
C LYS A 60 -6.64 -3.73 -19.73
N ARG A 61 -6.77 -2.49 -20.23
CA ARG A 61 -5.77 -1.42 -19.99
C ARG A 61 -5.65 -1.04 -18.52
N ILE A 62 -6.77 -0.92 -17.80
CA ILE A 62 -6.77 -0.57 -16.38
C ILE A 62 -6.16 -1.68 -15.54
N LYS A 63 -6.50 -2.96 -15.82
CA LYS A 63 -5.89 -4.10 -15.13
C LYS A 63 -4.38 -4.15 -15.34
N ALA A 64 -3.89 -3.89 -16.55
CA ALA A 64 -2.46 -3.79 -16.81
C ALA A 64 -1.81 -2.71 -15.92
N ARG A 65 -2.43 -1.53 -15.83
CA ARG A 65 -1.91 -0.45 -14.97
C ARG A 65 -1.95 -0.78 -13.48
N LEU A 66 -2.95 -1.54 -13.02
CA LEU A 66 -3.03 -2.03 -11.65
C LEU A 66 -2.00 -3.11 -11.35
N LEU A 67 -1.61 -3.92 -12.34
CA LEU A 67 -0.49 -4.86 -12.21
C LEU A 67 0.84 -4.12 -12.07
N ASP A 68 1.04 -3.03 -12.82
CA ASP A 68 2.23 -2.16 -12.66
C ASP A 68 2.28 -1.58 -11.23
N ILE A 69 1.15 -1.13 -10.69
CA ILE A 69 1.05 -0.65 -9.30
C ILE A 69 1.40 -1.77 -8.32
N ALA A 70 0.86 -2.97 -8.52
CA ALA A 70 1.15 -4.11 -7.65
C ALA A 70 2.65 -4.44 -7.66
N GLU A 71 3.31 -4.35 -8.82
CA GLU A 71 4.74 -4.60 -8.93
C GLU A 71 5.59 -3.52 -8.27
N GLU A 72 5.26 -2.23 -8.47
CA GLU A 72 5.94 -1.12 -7.78
C GLU A 72 5.80 -1.24 -6.24
N VAL A 73 4.64 -1.70 -5.74
CA VAL A 73 4.44 -2.00 -4.31
C VAL A 73 5.33 -3.16 -3.84
N ARG A 74 5.40 -4.27 -4.61
CA ARG A 74 6.27 -5.41 -4.28
C ARG A 74 7.74 -4.99 -4.27
N HIS A 75 8.16 -4.22 -5.26
CA HIS A 75 9.52 -3.70 -5.36
C HIS A 75 9.83 -2.81 -4.15
N SER A 76 8.95 -1.84 -3.84
CA SER A 76 9.11 -0.97 -2.67
C SER A 76 9.23 -1.75 -1.36
N TYR A 77 8.40 -2.79 -1.16
CA TYR A 77 8.50 -3.63 0.03
C TYR A 77 9.85 -4.34 0.14
N LYS A 78 10.35 -4.92 -0.96
CA LYS A 78 11.68 -5.57 -1.01
C LYS A 78 12.79 -4.56 -0.70
N THR A 79 12.76 -3.40 -1.33
CA THR A 79 13.78 -2.35 -1.15
C THR A 79 13.77 -1.79 0.27
N THR A 80 12.59 -1.51 0.85
CA THR A 80 12.47 -1.08 2.26
C THR A 80 13.03 -2.13 3.22
N ARG A 81 12.77 -3.42 2.98
CA ARG A 81 13.35 -4.50 3.80
C ARG A 81 14.88 -4.55 3.70
N ALA A 82 15.45 -4.25 2.53
CA ALA A 82 16.90 -4.15 2.37
C ALA A 82 17.49 -2.98 3.15
N TYR A 83 16.87 -1.80 3.12
CA TYR A 83 17.28 -0.65 3.95
C TYR A 83 17.23 -0.97 5.45
N HIS A 84 16.15 -1.60 5.92
CA HIS A 84 16.07 -2.03 7.32
C HIS A 84 17.16 -3.05 7.69
N ARG A 85 17.51 -3.97 6.78
CA ARG A 85 18.64 -4.87 6.99
C ARG A 85 19.95 -4.11 7.13
N GLY A 86 20.20 -3.13 6.26
CA GLY A 86 21.38 -2.27 6.36
C GLY A 86 21.46 -1.52 7.70
N LEU A 87 20.32 -1.04 8.22
CA LEU A 87 20.28 -0.44 9.56
C LEU A 87 20.62 -1.45 10.67
N TYR A 88 20.14 -2.69 10.56
CA TYR A 88 20.50 -3.75 11.52
C TYR A 88 21.98 -4.10 11.46
N GLU A 89 22.56 -4.18 10.26
CA GLU A 89 23.99 -4.44 10.06
C GLU A 89 24.84 -3.31 10.67
N LEU A 90 24.50 -2.05 10.41
CA LEU A 90 25.17 -0.90 11.04
C LEU A 90 25.07 -0.94 12.57
N ASN A 91 23.90 -1.29 13.11
CA ASN A 91 23.70 -1.37 14.56
C ASN A 91 24.55 -2.46 15.24
N THR A 92 25.08 -3.42 14.49
CA THR A 92 26.01 -4.44 15.01
C THR A 92 27.48 -4.04 14.88
N ASN A 93 27.79 -2.95 14.18
CA ASN A 93 29.14 -2.47 13.97
C ASN A 93 29.48 -1.37 15.00
N TYR A 94 30.46 -1.64 15.87
CA TYR A 94 30.91 -0.69 16.90
C TYR A 94 31.47 0.61 16.31
N GLU A 95 32.09 0.53 15.14
CA GLU A 95 32.70 1.68 14.44
C GLU A 95 31.69 2.46 13.58
N ALA A 96 30.43 2.04 13.53
CA ALA A 96 29.42 2.74 12.72
C ALA A 96 29.17 4.15 13.27
N THR A 97 29.19 5.13 12.38
CA THR A 97 28.98 6.53 12.73
C THR A 97 27.51 6.93 12.61
N PRO A 98 27.02 7.97 13.33
CA PRO A 98 25.68 8.51 13.12
C PRO A 98 25.38 8.87 11.66
N GLU A 99 26.39 9.30 10.91
CA GLU A 99 26.33 9.65 9.49
C GLU A 99 25.99 8.43 8.60
N ASP A 100 26.47 7.24 8.96
CA ASP A 100 26.13 6.01 8.24
C ASP A 100 24.64 5.66 8.36
N PHE A 101 24.07 5.85 9.55
CA PHE A 101 22.65 5.63 9.78
C PHE A 101 21.80 6.65 9.02
N THR A 102 22.16 7.94 9.11
CA THR A 102 21.42 9.01 8.44
C THR A 102 21.43 8.83 6.92
N ARG A 103 22.56 8.41 6.33
CA ARG A 103 22.63 8.09 4.89
C ARG A 103 21.62 7.02 4.48
N ILE A 104 21.53 5.90 5.21
CA ILE A 104 20.55 4.84 4.91
C ILE A 104 19.11 5.35 5.06
N LEU A 105 18.84 6.16 6.09
CA LEU A 105 17.52 6.74 6.33
C LEU A 105 17.12 7.73 5.23
N ASP A 106 18.04 8.56 4.76
CA ASP A 106 17.81 9.51 3.67
C ASP A 106 17.50 8.79 2.36
N GLU A 107 18.27 7.74 2.04
CA GLU A 107 18.02 6.91 0.86
C GLU A 107 16.65 6.20 0.95
N LEU A 108 16.32 5.65 2.13
CA LEU A 108 15.00 5.05 2.38
C LEU A 108 13.87 6.07 2.17
N ASN A 109 14.02 7.28 2.72
CA ASN A 109 13.02 8.34 2.59
C ASN A 109 12.85 8.80 1.14
N ALA A 110 13.96 9.04 0.43
CA ALA A 110 13.93 9.38 -0.99
C ALA A 110 13.28 8.27 -1.82
N ASN A 111 13.58 7.00 -1.52
CA ASN A 111 12.96 5.87 -2.17
C ASN A 111 11.44 5.82 -1.94
N ARG A 112 10.98 6.01 -0.69
CA ARG A 112 9.55 6.08 -0.35
C ARG A 112 8.83 7.18 -1.14
N MET A 113 9.44 8.36 -1.26
CA MET A 113 8.86 9.46 -2.03
C MET A 113 8.78 9.12 -3.53
N ARG A 114 9.84 8.56 -4.12
CA ARG A 114 9.85 8.17 -5.54
C ARG A 114 8.79 7.12 -5.87
N THR A 115 8.70 6.05 -5.08
CA THR A 115 7.67 5.01 -5.28
C THR A 115 6.26 5.60 -5.08
N GLY A 116 6.06 6.43 -4.05
CA GLY A 116 4.78 7.09 -3.81
C GLY A 116 4.33 7.93 -5.00
N ALA A 117 5.23 8.74 -5.56
CA ALA A 117 4.97 9.54 -6.76
C ALA A 117 4.63 8.69 -7.98
N ARG A 118 5.35 7.57 -8.20
CA ARG A 118 5.07 6.63 -9.29
C ARG A 118 3.66 6.04 -9.17
N ILE A 119 3.30 5.52 -7.99
CA ILE A 119 1.96 4.95 -7.76
C ILE A 119 0.87 6.01 -7.96
N LEU A 120 1.07 7.23 -7.47
CA LEU A 120 0.11 8.32 -7.68
C LEU A 120 -0.08 8.63 -9.16
N ARG A 121 1.00 8.74 -9.93
CA ARG A 121 0.92 8.94 -11.39
C ARG A 121 0.12 7.83 -12.05
N MET A 122 0.39 6.56 -11.73
CA MET A 122 -0.36 5.43 -12.29
C MET A 122 -1.85 5.48 -11.95
N ARG A 123 -2.22 5.97 -10.77
CA ARG A 123 -3.63 6.19 -10.39
C ARG A 123 -4.29 7.31 -11.18
N PHE A 124 -3.56 8.37 -11.52
CA PHE A 124 -4.05 9.42 -12.42
C PHE A 124 -4.26 8.88 -13.83
N ASP A 125 -3.32 8.11 -14.38
CA ASP A 125 -3.48 7.46 -15.69
C ASP A 125 -4.76 6.58 -15.72
N ILE A 126 -5.02 5.84 -14.63
CA ILE A 126 -6.26 5.06 -14.48
C ILE A 126 -7.49 5.96 -14.48
N LYS A 127 -7.46 7.05 -13.72
CA LYS A 127 -8.56 8.01 -13.65
C LYS A 127 -8.87 8.64 -15.01
N GLU A 128 -7.84 8.97 -15.80
CA GLU A 128 -8.00 9.56 -17.14
C GLU A 128 -8.65 8.60 -18.15
N MET A 129 -8.54 7.28 -17.93
CA MET A 129 -9.24 6.29 -18.76
C MET A 129 -10.74 6.14 -18.42
N LEU A 130 -11.21 6.76 -17.33
CA LEU A 130 -12.53 6.55 -16.76
C LEU A 130 -13.44 7.76 -16.96
N THR A 131 -14.72 7.51 -17.18
CA THR A 131 -15.76 8.52 -17.00
C THR A 131 -15.93 8.85 -15.51
N ALA A 132 -16.55 9.99 -15.19
CA ALA A 132 -16.87 10.35 -13.81
C ALA A 132 -17.72 9.29 -13.10
N GLN A 133 -18.66 8.66 -13.83
CA GLN A 133 -19.52 7.61 -13.29
C GLN A 133 -18.73 6.32 -13.02
N GLU A 134 -17.92 5.85 -13.97
CA GLU A 134 -17.07 4.66 -13.77
C GLU A 134 -16.08 4.89 -12.61
N TRP A 135 -15.51 6.10 -12.50
CA TRP A 135 -14.63 6.48 -11.40
C TRP A 135 -15.33 6.42 -10.03
N ALA A 136 -16.58 6.88 -9.95
CA ALA A 136 -17.36 6.82 -8.71
C ALA A 136 -17.63 5.36 -8.30
N VAL A 137 -18.10 4.52 -9.24
CA VAL A 137 -18.39 3.10 -8.99
C VAL A 137 -17.11 2.35 -8.58
N LEU A 138 -16.01 2.58 -9.29
CA LEU A 138 -14.72 1.95 -8.99
C LEU A 138 -14.24 2.30 -7.57
N ASN A 139 -14.36 3.57 -7.15
CA ASN A 139 -13.96 4.00 -5.81
C ASN A 139 -14.82 3.38 -4.70
N GLU A 140 -16.14 3.28 -4.90
CA GLU A 140 -17.00 2.61 -3.92
C GLU A 140 -16.64 1.12 -3.80
N GLY A 141 -16.34 0.45 -4.92
CA GLY A 141 -15.84 -0.93 -4.91
C GLY A 141 -14.53 -1.07 -4.13
N PHE A 142 -13.56 -0.17 -4.33
CA PHE A 142 -12.30 -0.16 -3.58
C PHE A 142 -12.49 0.17 -2.10
N LYS A 143 -13.41 1.07 -1.76
CA LYS A 143 -13.73 1.41 -0.36
C LYS A 143 -14.37 0.22 0.36
N ALA A 144 -15.32 -0.46 -0.27
CA ALA A 144 -15.92 -1.69 0.25
C ALA A 144 -14.87 -2.79 0.44
N LEU A 145 -13.98 -2.99 -0.54
CA LEU A 145 -12.87 -3.93 -0.45
C LEU A 145 -11.95 -3.60 0.74
N ARG A 146 -11.54 -2.34 0.89
CA ARG A 146 -10.70 -1.89 2.01
C ARG A 146 -11.37 -2.09 3.36
N SER A 147 -12.66 -1.75 3.47
CA SER A 147 -13.44 -1.91 4.71
C SER A 147 -13.42 -3.36 5.20
N ARG A 148 -13.57 -4.34 4.31
CA ARG A 148 -13.47 -5.78 4.65
C ARG A 148 -12.13 -6.15 5.30
N TYR A 149 -11.04 -5.53 4.86
CA TYR A 149 -9.71 -5.77 5.43
C TYR A 149 -9.48 -4.99 6.73
N GLN A 150 -10.13 -3.85 6.93
CA GLN A 150 -10.06 -3.11 8.19
C GLN A 150 -10.88 -3.78 9.30
N HIS A 151 -12.03 -4.38 8.98
CA HIS A 151 -12.89 -5.04 9.96
C HIS A 151 -12.50 -6.47 10.30
N ARG A 152 -11.81 -7.21 9.41
CA ARG A 152 -11.23 -8.52 9.76
C ARG A 152 -10.09 -8.45 10.78
N GLY A 153 -9.56 -7.26 11.08
CA GLY A 153 -8.59 -7.05 12.15
C GLY A 153 -9.21 -6.78 13.54
N ARG A 154 -10.53 -6.76 13.65
CA ARG A 154 -11.25 -6.79 14.93
C ARG A 154 -11.97 -8.14 15.01
N GLY A 155 -11.54 -9.01 15.93
CA GLY A 155 -12.23 -10.25 16.23
C GLY A 155 -13.72 -10.01 16.52
N ALA A 156 -14.55 -11.00 16.18
CA ALA A 156 -16.00 -10.99 16.36
C ALA A 156 -16.46 -10.97 17.84
N ASP A 157 -15.52 -10.88 18.77
CA ASP A 157 -15.67 -10.89 20.22
C ASP A 157 -15.11 -9.62 20.88
N GLY A 158 -14.74 -8.60 20.11
CA GLY A 158 -14.27 -7.31 20.66
C GLY A 158 -12.94 -7.40 21.39
N LYS A 159 -12.30 -8.57 21.41
CA LYS A 159 -10.88 -8.67 21.72
C LYS A 159 -10.14 -8.24 20.48
N ALA A 160 -9.32 -7.21 20.64
CA ALA A 160 -8.29 -6.95 19.66
C ALA A 160 -7.41 -8.20 19.65
N ASP A 161 -7.53 -8.99 18.58
CA ASP A 161 -6.58 -10.05 18.28
C ASP A 161 -5.24 -9.34 18.03
N GLY A 162 -4.53 -9.17 19.14
CA GLY A 162 -3.27 -8.45 19.20
C GLY A 162 -2.29 -9.11 18.25
N TYR A 163 -1.87 -8.33 17.26
CA TYR A 163 -0.61 -8.54 16.56
C TYR A 163 0.54 -8.00 17.40
#